data_AF-A0A8D5FUS8-F1
#
_entry.id   AF-A0A8D5FUS8-F1
#
_cell.length_a   1.000
_cell.length_b   1.000
_cell.length_c   1.000
_cell.angle_alpha   90.00
_cell.angle_beta   90.00
_cell.angle_gamma   90.00
#
_symmetry.space_group_name_H-M   'P 1'
#
loop_
_entity.id
_entity.type
_entity.pdbx_description
1 polymer ?
#
loop_
_entity_poly.entity_id
_entity_poly.type
_entity_poly.pdbx_seq_one_letter_code
_entity_poly.pdbx_strand_id
1 'polypeptide(L)'
;MGRRPIPFFSTLGQSAAGKLRWNSIKGKIFVGFAFTFLSIGVLAVLNFYNLSVIKARLYLGESYDDLVDDILELRRFEKNFQIDGDEKNLVISRVYLGRIDKVFHLLSDDLSVLEGEEQVIVFRQSLQNYKKLVSLLEKGRRDVMDRLRDEGKALTEDAVRFRELKRKHIHVAIVRTLVLPFVFMVILLSVMILGFRMVSNGLLKPLDIVRRTTELVGHGDFSPIRYKGESLEEISGLIDAFNRMARELKEHQEDLLQARKLAAIGTFTAGIAHELNNPINNIALTAESFHEEFAETLDDYGMELLQDIIEQTERVADIVRNLLDFSHAGKSVFKELSRRKSFTVRLIL
;
A
#
# COMPACT_ATOMS: atom_id res chain seq x y z
N MET A 1 -57.52 -22.03 7.81
CA MET A 1 -56.75 -20.76 7.87
C MET A 1 -55.45 -21.03 8.60
N GLY A 2 -54.32 -20.98 7.89
CA GLY A 2 -53.00 -21.20 8.48
C GLY A 2 -51.95 -20.61 7.55
N ARG A 3 -51.70 -19.31 7.67
CA ARG A 3 -50.63 -18.62 6.93
C ARG A 3 -49.29 -19.06 7.49
N ARG A 4 -48.46 -19.68 6.65
CA ARG A 4 -47.05 -19.97 6.95
C ARG A 4 -46.28 -18.64 7.00
N PRO A 5 -45.38 -18.41 7.99
CA PRO A 5 -44.51 -17.25 7.97
C PRO A 5 -43.39 -17.45 6.94
N ILE A 6 -43.11 -16.40 6.17
CA ILE A 6 -42.01 -16.32 5.21
C ILE A 6 -40.71 -16.08 6.00
N PRO A 7 -39.64 -16.89 5.84
CA PRO A 7 -38.36 -16.61 6.48
C PRO A 7 -37.57 -15.63 5.61
N PHE A 8 -37.73 -14.32 5.81
CA PHE A 8 -36.96 -13.29 5.10
C PHE A 8 -35.66 -12.88 5.81
N PHE A 9 -35.29 -13.50 6.94
CA PHE A 9 -34.05 -13.19 7.65
C PHE A 9 -33.31 -14.46 8.08
N SER A 10 -32.60 -15.09 7.14
CA SER A 10 -31.56 -16.08 7.49
C SER A 10 -30.36 -16.13 6.53
N THR A 11 -30.27 -15.23 5.54
CA THR A 11 -29.20 -15.21 4.52
C THR A 11 -28.23 -14.03 4.62
N LEU A 12 -28.10 -13.41 5.79
CA LEU A 12 -27.10 -12.34 6.03
C LEU A 12 -26.08 -12.66 7.13
N GLY A 13 -25.88 -13.95 7.44
CA GLY A 13 -24.97 -14.38 8.52
C GLY A 13 -23.74 -15.18 8.08
N GLN A 14 -23.56 -15.53 6.80
CA GLN A 14 -22.49 -16.48 6.39
C GLN A 14 -21.56 -16.00 5.26
N SER A 15 -21.58 -14.73 4.85
CA SER A 15 -20.73 -14.25 3.74
C SER A 15 -19.78 -13.09 4.09
N ALA A 16 -19.25 -13.04 5.32
CA ALA A 16 -18.27 -12.02 5.71
C ALA A 16 -17.09 -12.54 6.54
N ALA A 17 -16.78 -13.83 6.46
CA ALA A 17 -15.49 -14.36 6.91
C ALA A 17 -14.62 -14.73 5.70
N GLY A 18 -14.49 -13.80 4.76
CA GLY A 18 -13.40 -13.87 3.79
C GLY A 18 -12.09 -13.78 4.58
N LYS A 19 -11.44 -14.92 4.84
CA LYS A 19 -10.07 -14.96 5.37
C LYS A 19 -9.28 -13.92 4.58
N LEU A 20 -8.83 -12.86 5.26
CA LEU A 20 -8.00 -11.83 4.63
C LEU A 20 -6.78 -12.57 4.08
N ARG A 21 -6.75 -12.85 2.78
CA ARG A 21 -5.57 -13.41 2.14
C ARG A 21 -4.54 -12.29 2.22
N TRP A 22 -3.54 -12.41 3.09
CA TRP A 22 -2.50 -11.40 3.30
C TRP A 22 -1.76 -11.03 2.01
N ASN A 23 -1.76 -11.94 1.04
CA ASN A 23 -1.18 -11.72 -0.29
C ASN A 23 -2.07 -10.92 -1.25
N SER A 24 -3.35 -10.73 -0.91
CA SER A 24 -4.29 -9.97 -1.75
C SER A 24 -3.99 -8.48 -1.74
N ILE A 25 -4.38 -7.81 -2.83
CA ILE A 25 -4.40 -6.35 -2.96
C ILE A 25 -4.94 -5.66 -1.68
N LYS A 26 -6.14 -6.09 -1.26
CA LYS A 26 -6.83 -5.51 -0.10
C LYS A 26 -6.08 -5.79 1.21
N GLY A 27 -5.51 -6.99 1.34
CA GLY A 27 -4.70 -7.38 2.49
C GLY A 27 -3.44 -6.53 2.64
N LYS A 28 -2.66 -6.39 1.56
CA LYS A 28 -1.41 -5.59 1.55
C LYS A 28 -1.67 -4.11 1.83
N ILE A 29 -2.71 -3.53 1.22
CA ILE A 29 -3.10 -2.14 1.45
C ILE A 29 -3.56 -1.95 2.91
N PHE A 30 -4.42 -2.84 3.41
CA PHE A 30 -4.92 -2.77 4.79
C PHE A 30 -3.80 -2.90 5.81
N VAL A 31 -2.85 -3.82 5.63
CA VAL A 31 -1.66 -3.96 6.49
C VAL A 31 -0.85 -2.67 6.51
N GLY A 32 -0.60 -2.06 5.35
CA GLY A 32 0.14 -0.80 5.26
C GLY A 32 -0.54 0.34 6.02
N PHE A 33 -1.86 0.50 5.85
CA PHE A 33 -2.63 1.51 6.59
C PHE A 33 -2.69 1.22 8.09
N ALA A 34 -2.95 -0.03 8.48
CA ALA A 34 -3.01 -0.43 9.88
C ALA A 34 -1.66 -0.22 10.58
N PHE A 35 -0.56 -0.61 9.94
CA PHE A 35 0.79 -0.39 10.45
C PHE A 35 1.08 1.10 10.63
N THR A 36 0.70 1.94 9.65
CA THR A 36 0.91 3.39 9.72
C THR A 36 0.11 4.01 10.85
N PHE A 37 -1.17 3.65 11.00
CA PHE A 37 -2.04 4.18 12.05
C PHE A 37 -1.57 3.75 13.45
N LEU A 38 -1.22 2.47 13.60
CA LEU A 38 -0.65 1.94 14.85
C LEU A 38 0.65 2.65 15.21
N SER A 39 1.53 2.86 14.23
CA SER A 39 2.81 3.55 14.38
C SER A 39 2.60 4.99 14.89
N ILE A 40 1.66 5.74 14.29
CA ILE A 40 1.32 7.10 14.73
C ILE A 40 0.79 7.08 16.17
N GLY A 41 -0.12 6.15 16.50
CA GLY A 41 -0.67 6.01 17.85
C GLY A 41 0.40 5.71 18.90
N VAL A 42 1.29 4.76 18.62
CA VAL A 42 2.42 4.42 19.50
C VAL A 42 3.35 5.61 19.70
N LEU A 43 3.69 6.34 18.63
CA LEU A 43 4.50 7.54 18.74
C LEU A 43 3.82 8.59 19.63
N ALA A 44 2.53 8.84 19.43
CA ALA A 44 1.79 9.84 20.21
C ALA A 44 1.79 9.48 21.71
N VAL A 45 1.58 8.21 22.06
CA VAL A 45 1.64 7.74 23.44
C VAL A 45 3.04 7.88 24.02
N LEU A 46 4.08 7.48 23.27
CA LEU A 46 5.48 7.62 23.70
C LEU A 46 5.87 9.09 23.90
N ASN A 47 5.43 9.98 23.01
CA ASN A 47 5.68 11.41 23.13
C ASN A 47 4.96 12.01 24.34
N PHE A 48 3.69 11.66 24.54
CA PHE A 48 2.92 12.09 25.71
C PHE A 48 3.55 11.61 27.02
N TYR A 49 4.03 10.36 27.07
CA TYR A 49 4.76 9.82 28.20
C TYR A 49 6.04 10.62 28.47
N ASN A 50 6.87 10.86 27.44
CA ASN A 50 8.11 11.64 27.57
C ASN A 50 7.86 13.07 28.06
N LEU A 51 6.83 13.74 27.54
CA LEU A 51 6.42 15.07 28.00
C LEU A 51 5.98 15.04 29.47
N SER A 52 5.22 14.04 29.88
CA SER A 52 4.79 13.87 31.28
C SER A 52 5.98 13.68 32.21
N VAL A 53 6.98 12.89 31.80
CA VAL A 53 8.22 12.68 32.56
C VAL A 53 9.04 13.97 32.67
N ILE A 54 9.14 14.76 31.59
CA ILE A 54 9.85 16.05 31.63
C ILE A 54 9.15 17.02 32.57
N LYS A 55 7.82 17.09 32.54
CA LYS A 55 7.05 17.95 33.44
C LYS A 55 7.33 17.62 34.92
N ALA A 56 7.35 16.33 35.27
CA ALA A 56 7.72 15.90 36.62
C ALA A 56 9.16 16.31 37.01
N ARG A 57 10.11 16.20 36.07
CA ARG A 57 11.52 16.60 36.30
C ARG A 57 11.72 18.10 36.44
N LEU A 58 10.85 18.92 35.82
CA LEU A 58 10.89 20.39 35.96
C LEU A 58 10.54 20.83 37.38
N TYR A 59 9.53 20.22 38.02
CA TYR A 59 9.19 20.50 39.42
C TYR A 59 10.36 20.20 40.38
N LEU A 60 11.05 19.08 40.19
CA LEU A 60 12.27 18.79 40.96
C LEU A 60 13.38 19.82 40.71
N GLY A 61 13.44 20.41 39.51
CA GLY A 61 14.39 21.47 39.18
C GLY A 61 14.24 22.72 40.04
N GLU A 62 13.01 23.10 40.41
CA GLU A 62 12.75 24.24 41.32
C GLU A 62 13.38 23.98 42.70
N SER A 63 13.33 22.74 43.20
CA SER A 63 13.96 22.40 44.48
C SER A 63 15.48 22.50 44.46
N TYR A 64 16.14 22.33 43.31
CA TYR A 64 17.59 22.60 43.18
C TYR A 64 17.89 24.11 43.21
N ASP A 65 17.01 24.93 42.64
CA ASP A 65 17.12 26.39 42.73
C ASP A 65 16.91 26.85 44.19
N ASP A 66 15.89 26.30 44.89
CA ASP A 66 15.64 26.56 46.31
C ASP A 66 16.82 26.18 47.21
N LEU A 67 17.48 25.04 46.93
CA LEU A 67 18.66 24.60 47.70
C LEU A 67 19.80 25.61 47.59
N VAL A 68 20.06 26.13 46.38
CA VAL A 68 21.10 27.13 46.16
C VAL A 68 20.73 28.43 46.87
N ASP A 69 19.49 28.90 46.72
CA ASP A 69 19.05 30.15 47.31
C ASP A 69 19.08 30.12 48.84
N ASP A 70 18.66 29.01 49.47
CA ASP A 70 18.72 28.84 50.92
C ASP A 70 20.18 28.80 51.43
N ILE A 71 21.11 28.22 50.66
CA ILE A 71 22.54 28.24 51.00
C ILE A 71 23.13 29.64 50.82
N LEU A 72 22.73 30.37 49.78
CA LEU A 72 23.20 31.75 49.59
C LEU A 72 22.70 32.68 50.70
N GLU A 73 21.45 32.55 51.14
CA GLU A 73 20.95 33.29 52.31
C GLU A 73 21.67 32.87 53.59
N LEU A 74 21.92 31.57 53.80
CA LEU A 74 22.74 31.10 54.91
C LEU A 74 24.13 31.76 54.94
N ARG A 75 24.80 31.83 53.77
CA ARG A 75 26.11 32.49 53.61
C ARG A 75 26.04 33.99 53.85
N ARG A 76 24.93 34.63 53.49
CA ARG A 76 24.67 36.05 53.78
C ARG A 76 24.60 36.30 55.28
N PHE A 77 23.85 35.49 56.03
CA PHE A 77 23.75 35.63 57.49
C PHE A 77 25.05 35.25 58.21
N GLU A 78 25.80 34.26 57.72
CA GLU A 78 27.16 33.98 58.20
C GLU A 78 28.05 35.22 58.08
N LYS A 79 28.07 35.85 56.89
CA LYS A 79 28.86 37.05 56.63
C LYS A 79 28.42 38.22 57.51
N ASN A 80 27.11 38.39 57.71
CA ASN A 80 26.59 39.44 58.60
C ASN A 80 27.08 39.23 60.03
N PHE A 81 26.95 38.01 60.58
CA PHE A 81 27.46 37.68 61.90
C PHE A 81 28.97 37.95 62.04
N GLN A 82 29.75 37.68 60.99
CA GLN A 82 31.18 37.99 60.99
C GLN A 82 31.46 39.51 61.09
N ILE A 83 30.61 40.34 60.49
CA ILE A 83 30.77 41.80 60.44
C ILE A 83 30.28 42.47 61.73
N ASP A 84 29.07 42.13 62.18
CA ASP A 84 28.38 42.83 63.28
C ASP A 84 28.43 42.07 64.62
N GLY A 85 28.66 40.76 64.59
CA GLY A 85 28.62 39.89 65.77
C GLY A 85 27.23 39.66 66.36
N ASP A 86 26.14 40.06 65.69
CA ASP A 86 24.76 39.92 66.19
C ASP A 86 24.31 38.46 66.14
N GLU A 87 24.07 37.87 67.32
CA GLU A 87 23.62 36.49 67.48
C GLU A 87 22.31 36.18 66.76
N LYS A 88 21.48 37.19 66.45
CA LYS A 88 20.27 37.00 65.62
C LYS A 88 20.59 36.40 64.26
N ASN A 89 21.75 36.72 63.69
CA ASN A 89 22.20 36.16 62.42
C ASN A 89 22.44 34.63 62.52
N LEU A 90 22.90 34.13 63.68
CA LEU A 90 23.06 32.69 63.93
C LEU A 90 21.70 31.99 64.10
N VAL A 91 20.74 32.65 64.77
CA VAL A 91 19.37 32.13 64.91
C VAL A 91 18.70 31.98 63.55
N ILE A 92 18.84 32.97 62.66
CA ILE A 92 18.31 32.90 61.29
C ILE A 92 19.05 31.84 60.46
N SER A 93 20.37 31.74 60.62
CA SER A 93 21.17 30.68 59.98
C SER A 93 20.65 29.28 60.32
N ARG A 94 20.22 29.06 61.57
CA ARG A 94 19.61 27.78 61.98
C ARG A 94 18.30 27.47 61.25
N VAL A 95 17.49 28.48 60.94
CA VAL A 95 16.23 28.33 60.17
C VAL A 95 16.55 27.88 58.74
N TYR A 96 17.49 28.55 58.07
CA TYR A 96 17.92 28.15 56.72
C TYR A 96 18.55 26.76 56.71
N LEU A 97 19.37 26.41 57.71
CA LEU A 97 19.92 25.06 57.86
C LEU A 97 18.85 23.98 57.99
N GLY A 98 17.70 24.28 58.58
CA GLY A 98 16.54 23.38 58.63
C GLY A 98 15.85 23.23 57.26
N ARG A 99 15.72 24.33 56.51
CA ARG A 99 15.16 24.31 55.15
C ARG A 99 16.05 23.54 54.18
N ILE A 100 17.36 23.81 54.20
CA ILE A 100 18.39 23.12 53.39
C ILE A 100 18.33 21.63 53.65
N ASP A 101 18.25 21.20 54.91
CA ASP A 101 18.15 19.79 55.27
C ASP A 101 16.92 19.12 54.67
N LYS A 102 15.75 19.78 54.76
CA LYS A 102 14.49 19.29 54.21
C LYS A 102 14.56 19.18 52.68
N VAL A 103 15.03 20.23 51.99
CA VAL A 103 15.15 20.25 50.53
C VAL A 103 16.17 19.21 50.07
N PHE A 104 17.33 19.13 50.73
CA PHE A 104 18.35 18.14 50.41
C PHE A 104 17.86 16.70 50.61
N HIS A 105 17.06 16.44 51.65
CA HIS A 105 16.41 15.14 51.83
C HIS A 105 15.50 14.77 50.65
N LEU A 106 14.69 15.71 50.15
CA LEU A 106 13.84 15.50 48.96
C LEU A 106 14.66 15.25 47.68
N LEU A 107 15.81 15.91 47.56
CA LEU A 107 16.68 15.79 46.39
C LEU A 107 17.61 14.57 46.44
N SER A 108 17.85 13.98 47.62
CA SER A 108 18.90 12.98 47.82
C SER A 108 18.83 11.78 46.86
N ASP A 109 17.64 11.28 46.55
CA ASP A 109 17.44 10.18 45.60
C ASP A 109 17.69 10.59 44.15
N ASP A 110 17.31 11.82 43.75
CA ASP A 110 17.59 12.33 42.40
C ASP A 110 19.07 12.64 42.24
N LEU A 111 19.71 13.12 43.31
CA LEU A 111 21.13 13.47 43.33
C LEU A 111 22.03 12.24 43.29
N SER A 112 21.66 11.17 43.98
CA SER A 112 22.39 9.90 43.94
C SER A 112 22.40 9.29 42.53
N VAL A 113 21.32 9.48 41.77
CA VAL A 113 21.25 9.06 40.36
C VAL A 113 22.10 9.96 39.44
N LEU A 114 22.25 11.26 39.77
CA LEU A 114 22.98 12.22 38.94
C LEU A 114 24.50 12.23 39.18
N GLU A 115 24.94 12.19 40.44
CA GLU A 115 26.34 12.33 40.85
C GLU A 115 26.89 11.10 41.60
N GLY A 116 26.02 10.14 41.98
CA GLY A 116 26.40 8.98 42.78
C GLY A 116 26.15 9.18 44.29
N GLU A 117 26.04 8.07 45.02
CA GLU A 117 25.79 8.09 46.47
C GLU A 117 26.91 8.76 47.28
N GLU A 118 28.16 8.67 46.81
CA GLU A 118 29.30 9.28 47.47
C GLU A 118 29.13 10.79 47.63
N GLN A 119 28.67 11.49 46.58
CA GLN A 119 28.50 12.94 46.63
C GLN A 119 27.36 13.36 47.56
N VAL A 120 26.30 12.55 47.65
CA VAL A 120 25.20 12.76 48.61
C VAL A 120 25.73 12.65 50.04
N ILE A 121 26.61 11.66 50.31
CA ILE A 121 27.23 11.46 51.62
C ILE A 121 28.15 12.65 51.95
N VAL A 122 29.00 13.08 51.01
CA VAL A 122 29.91 14.21 51.19
C VAL A 122 29.13 15.48 51.52
N PHE A 123 28.12 15.83 50.71
CA PHE A 123 27.31 17.03 50.96
C PHE A 123 26.58 16.97 52.31
N ARG A 124 26.02 15.81 52.66
CA ARG A 124 25.39 15.59 53.98
C ARG A 124 26.38 15.82 55.11
N GLN A 125 27.61 15.33 54.96
CA GLN A 125 28.66 15.50 55.95
C GLN A 125 29.06 16.98 56.10
N SER A 126 29.26 17.70 55.00
CA SER A 126 29.55 19.14 55.00
C SER A 126 28.43 19.94 55.67
N LEU A 127 27.17 19.60 55.39
CA LEU A 127 26.00 20.24 56.03
C LEU A 127 25.97 19.98 57.54
N GLN A 128 26.26 18.75 57.96
CA GLN A 128 26.35 18.41 59.38
C GLN A 128 27.52 19.10 60.09
N ASN A 129 28.67 19.21 59.42
CA ASN A 129 29.83 19.92 59.95
C ASN A 129 29.51 21.41 60.12
N TYR A 130 28.91 22.04 59.10
CA TYR A 130 28.46 23.43 59.16
C TYR A 130 27.50 23.65 60.34
N LYS A 131 26.47 22.79 60.51
CA LYS A 131 25.55 22.84 61.66
C LYS A 131 26.28 22.78 63.00
N LYS A 132 27.26 21.89 63.14
CA LYS A 132 28.08 21.78 64.36
C LYS A 132 28.87 23.06 64.61
N LEU A 133 29.49 23.64 63.58
CA LEU A 133 30.28 24.87 63.69
C LEU A 133 29.41 26.08 64.09
N VAL A 134 28.20 26.22 63.52
CA VAL A 134 27.22 27.24 63.97
C VAL A 134 26.88 27.06 65.45
N SER A 135 26.63 25.83 65.90
CA SER A 135 26.32 25.56 67.32
C SER A 135 27.48 25.89 68.27
N LEU A 136 28.73 25.84 67.80
CA LEU A 136 29.90 26.23 68.58
C LEU A 136 30.02 27.76 68.65
N LEU A 137 29.70 28.47 67.57
CA LEU A 137 29.66 29.94 67.56
C LEU A 137 28.60 30.50 68.49
N GLU A 138 27.43 29.87 68.55
CA GLU A 138 26.37 30.20 69.52
C GLU A 138 26.83 30.00 70.98
N LYS A 139 27.81 29.11 71.21
CA LYS A 139 28.47 28.92 72.52
C LYS A 139 29.66 29.87 72.73
N GLY A 140 29.85 30.86 71.86
CA GLY A 140 30.90 31.87 71.94
C GLY A 140 32.26 31.45 71.35
N ARG A 141 32.38 30.28 70.72
CA ARG A 141 33.65 29.78 70.16
C ARG A 141 33.98 30.39 68.81
N ARG A 142 34.54 31.59 68.80
CA ARG A 142 34.85 32.35 67.57
C ARG A 142 36.02 31.81 66.73
N ASP A 143 36.85 30.93 67.29
CA ASP A 143 37.99 30.29 66.59
C ASP A 143 37.59 29.35 65.45
N VAL A 144 36.28 29.07 65.32
CA VAL A 144 35.75 28.16 64.30
C VAL A 144 35.28 28.88 63.03
N MET A 145 35.34 30.23 62.97
CA MET A 145 34.81 31.01 61.84
C MET A 145 35.46 30.67 60.50
N ASP A 146 36.78 30.48 60.45
CA ASP A 146 37.46 30.14 59.19
C ASP A 146 37.01 28.77 58.67
N ARG A 147 36.87 27.78 59.55
CA ARG A 147 36.32 26.46 59.20
C ARG A 147 34.86 26.55 58.76
N LEU A 148 34.05 27.40 59.40
CA LEU A 148 32.67 27.63 58.97
C LEU A 148 32.62 28.18 57.55
N ARG A 149 33.53 29.12 57.24
CA ARG A 149 33.63 29.72 55.92
C ARG A 149 34.03 28.73 54.84
N ASP A 150 34.96 27.82 55.15
CA ASP A 150 35.39 26.76 54.23
C ASP A 150 34.25 25.77 53.95
N GLU A 151 33.55 25.32 54.99
CA GLU A 151 32.37 24.45 54.85
C GLU A 151 31.23 25.14 54.08
N GLY A 152 30.97 26.41 54.36
CA GLY A 152 29.95 27.17 53.65
C GLY A 152 30.31 27.43 52.18
N LYS A 153 31.60 27.58 51.86
CA LYS A 153 32.09 27.66 50.48
C LYS A 153 31.86 26.32 49.77
N ALA A 154 32.23 25.20 50.39
CA ALA A 154 32.02 23.86 49.84
C ALA A 154 30.53 23.58 49.57
N LEU A 155 29.65 23.90 50.52
CA LEU A 155 28.20 23.78 50.34
C LEU A 155 27.66 24.61 49.18
N THR A 156 28.18 25.83 49.00
CA THR A 156 27.79 26.72 47.90
C THR A 156 28.23 26.15 46.55
N GLU A 157 29.48 25.72 46.45
CA GLU A 157 30.05 25.15 45.23
C GLU A 157 29.32 23.87 44.82
N ASP A 158 29.03 22.99 45.79
CA ASP A 158 28.27 21.77 45.55
C ASP A 158 26.83 22.06 45.10
N ALA A 159 26.10 22.93 45.79
CA ALA A 159 24.72 23.25 45.43
C ALA A 159 24.60 23.88 44.04
N VAL A 160 25.52 24.80 43.70
CA VAL A 160 25.58 25.39 42.36
C VAL A 160 25.87 24.33 41.30
N ARG A 161 26.84 23.43 41.56
CA ARG A 161 27.17 22.32 40.66
C ARG A 161 25.96 21.39 40.45
N PHE A 162 25.28 21.02 41.53
CA PHE A 162 24.07 20.18 41.47
C PHE A 162 22.97 20.80 40.59
N ARG A 163 22.71 22.10 40.77
CA ARG A 163 21.75 22.84 39.93
C ARG A 163 22.18 22.86 38.46
N GLU A 164 23.44 23.12 38.17
CA GLU A 164 23.96 23.16 36.79
C GLU A 164 23.84 21.80 36.09
N LEU A 165 24.18 20.73 36.79
CA LEU A 165 24.03 19.36 36.30
C LEU A 165 22.57 19.02 36.03
N LYS A 166 21.65 19.38 36.94
CA LYS A 166 20.21 19.18 36.74
C LYS A 166 19.72 19.93 35.51
N ARG A 167 20.10 21.20 35.34
CA ARG A 167 19.73 22.01 34.18
C ARG A 167 20.25 21.40 32.87
N LYS A 168 21.50 20.93 32.84
CA LYS A 168 22.08 20.26 31.67
C LYS A 168 21.32 18.99 31.29
N HIS A 169 20.96 18.16 32.27
CA HIS A 169 20.17 16.94 32.04
C HIS A 169 18.76 17.24 31.53
N ILE A 170 18.09 18.26 32.07
CA ILE A 170 16.78 18.71 31.59
C ILE A 170 16.89 19.20 30.14
N HIS A 171 17.89 20.01 29.81
CA HIS A 171 18.08 20.54 28.45
C HIS A 171 18.27 19.41 27.43
N VAL A 172 19.12 18.42 27.73
CA VAL A 172 19.33 17.25 26.85
C VAL A 172 18.04 16.44 26.69
N ALA A 173 17.27 16.25 27.77
CA ALA A 173 15.99 15.52 27.71
C ALA A 173 14.94 16.24 26.84
N ILE A 174 14.87 17.57 26.93
CA ILE A 174 13.99 18.41 26.10
C ILE A 174 14.38 18.29 24.63
N VAL A 175 15.66 18.47 24.29
CA VAL A 175 16.14 18.37 22.90
C VAL A 175 15.86 16.97 22.33
N ARG A 176 16.13 15.90 23.09
CA ARG A 176 15.82 14.52 22.65
C ARG A 176 14.33 14.34 22.39
N THR A 177 13.46 14.89 23.24
CA THR A 177 12.00 14.80 23.08
C THR A 177 11.48 15.59 21.89
N LEU A 178 12.13 16.71 21.55
CA LEU A 178 11.83 17.49 20.35
C LEU A 178 12.28 16.78 19.06
N VAL A 179 13.44 16.12 19.07
CA VAL A 179 14.01 15.48 17.86
C VAL A 179 13.34 14.14 17.53
N LEU A 180 12.95 13.35 18.53
CA LEU A 180 12.42 11.99 18.34
C LEU A 180 11.19 11.90 17.39
N PRO A 181 10.18 12.81 17.46
CA PRO A 181 9.06 12.81 16.52
C PRO A 181 9.49 13.04 15.07
N PHE A 182 10.50 13.88 14.82
CA PHE A 182 10.99 14.12 13.46
C PHE A 182 11.71 12.89 12.89
N VAL A 183 12.51 12.21 13.71
CA VAL A 183 13.15 10.94 13.29
C VAL A 183 12.09 9.91 12.92
N PHE A 184 11.04 9.78 13.75
CA PHE A 184 9.94 8.87 13.47
C PHE A 184 9.16 9.26 12.21
N MET A 185 8.92 10.56 11.99
CA MET A 185 8.27 11.08 10.79
C MET A 185 9.05 10.68 9.52
N VAL A 186 10.39 10.80 9.53
CA VAL A 186 11.24 10.39 8.40
C VAL A 186 11.12 8.88 8.13
N ILE A 187 11.13 8.06 9.18
CA ILE A 187 10.94 6.60 9.07
C ILE A 187 9.56 6.29 8.48
N LEU A 188 8.51 6.92 9.00
CA LEU A 188 7.14 6.72 8.53
C LEU A 188 6.96 7.15 7.07
N LEU A 189 7.53 8.29 6.67
CA LEU A 189 7.53 8.74 5.27
C LEU A 189 8.26 7.75 4.35
N SER A 190 9.38 7.20 4.81
CA SER A 190 10.13 6.20 4.04
C SER A 190 9.32 4.91 3.85
N VAL A 191 8.62 4.44 4.90
CA VAL A 191 7.69 3.31 4.80
C VAL A 191 6.53 3.61 3.87
N MET A 192 5.95 4.81 3.93
CA MET A 192 4.88 5.24 3.02
C MET A 192 5.34 5.27 1.55
N ILE A 193 6.54 5.77 1.27
CA ILE A 193 7.11 5.79 -0.08
C ILE A 193 7.32 4.36 -0.59
N LEU A 194 7.84 3.47 0.26
CA LEU A 194 8.03 2.06 -0.09
C LEU A 194 6.68 1.38 -0.37
N GLY A 195 5.69 1.59 0.49
CA GLY A 195 4.32 1.10 0.30
C GLY A 195 3.69 1.62 -0.98
N PHE A 196 3.84 2.91 -1.29
CA PHE A 196 3.37 3.50 -2.55
C PHE A 196 4.06 2.85 -3.75
N ARG A 197 5.39 2.64 -3.70
CA ARG A 197 6.14 1.97 -4.78
C ARG A 197 5.64 0.55 -5.00
N MET A 198 5.37 -0.17 -3.93
CA MET A 198 4.83 -1.53 -3.96
C MET A 198 3.44 -1.57 -4.59
N VAL A 199 2.52 -0.66 -4.22
CA VAL A 199 1.18 -0.56 -4.81
C VAL A 199 1.25 -0.09 -6.27
N SER A 200 2.09 0.89 -6.58
CA SER A 200 2.22 1.42 -7.93
C SER A 200 2.69 0.35 -8.93
N ASN A 201 3.73 -0.42 -8.56
CA ASN A 201 4.28 -1.45 -9.43
C ASN A 201 3.40 -2.72 -9.46
N GLY A 202 2.84 -3.14 -8.33
CA GLY A 202 2.06 -4.39 -8.25
C GLY A 202 0.61 -4.27 -8.70
N LEU A 203 0.08 -3.06 -8.88
CA LEU A 203 -1.34 -2.79 -9.06
C LEU A 203 -1.62 -1.75 -10.14
N LEU A 204 -1.12 -0.51 -9.96
CA LEU A 204 -1.48 0.61 -10.83
C LEU A 204 -0.92 0.44 -12.25
N LYS A 205 0.35 0.05 -12.38
CA LYS A 205 1.00 -0.16 -13.69
C LYS A 205 0.34 -1.28 -14.51
N PRO A 206 0.13 -2.49 -13.97
CA PRO A 206 -0.60 -3.54 -14.70
C PRO A 206 -2.00 -3.09 -15.12
N LEU A 207 -2.72 -2.38 -14.26
CA LEU A 207 -4.08 -1.91 -14.57
C LEU A 207 -4.09 -0.91 -15.73
N ASP A 208 -3.12 0.01 -15.78
CA ASP A 208 -2.99 0.97 -16.89
C ASP A 208 -2.69 0.25 -18.22
N ILE A 209 -1.88 -0.81 -18.19
CA ILE A 209 -1.61 -1.65 -19.37
C ILE A 209 -2.90 -2.31 -19.84
N VAL A 210 -3.65 -2.97 -18.95
CA VAL A 210 -4.93 -3.61 -19.31
C VAL A 210 -5.91 -2.58 -19.88
N ARG A 211 -6.02 -1.38 -19.29
CA ARG A 211 -6.88 -0.31 -19.80
C ARG A 211 -6.50 0.06 -21.24
N ARG A 212 -5.22 0.36 -21.49
CA ARG A 212 -4.75 0.75 -22.83
C ARG A 212 -4.90 -0.37 -23.84
N THR A 213 -4.60 -1.62 -23.48
CA THR A 213 -4.76 -2.75 -24.41
C THR A 213 -6.23 -3.02 -24.72
N THR A 214 -7.15 -2.77 -23.79
CA THR A 214 -8.59 -2.88 -24.05
C THR A 214 -9.04 -1.89 -25.14
N GLU A 215 -8.50 -0.66 -25.14
CA GLU A 215 -8.77 0.31 -26.21
C GLU A 215 -8.24 -0.18 -27.57
N LEU A 216 -7.06 -0.80 -27.60
CA LEU A 216 -6.47 -1.38 -28.82
C LEU A 216 -7.28 -2.56 -29.38
N VAL A 217 -7.83 -3.40 -28.51
CA VAL A 217 -8.75 -4.48 -28.90
C VAL A 217 -10.00 -3.91 -29.61
N GLY A 218 -10.50 -2.76 -29.17
CA GLY A 218 -11.59 -2.04 -29.85
C GLY A 218 -11.24 -1.60 -31.27
N HIS A 219 -9.96 -1.48 -31.60
CA HIS A 219 -9.44 -1.17 -32.93
C HIS A 219 -8.98 -2.41 -33.72
N GLY A 220 -9.22 -3.62 -33.21
CA GLY A 220 -8.88 -4.88 -33.87
C GLY A 220 -7.46 -5.40 -33.60
N ASP A 221 -6.71 -4.80 -32.67
CA ASP A 221 -5.44 -5.35 -32.20
C ASP A 221 -5.67 -6.31 -31.02
N PHE A 222 -5.57 -7.61 -31.31
CA PHE A 222 -5.75 -8.69 -30.33
C PHE A 222 -4.42 -9.21 -29.76
N SER A 223 -3.37 -8.41 -29.80
CA SER A 223 -2.05 -8.80 -29.27
C SER A 223 -2.14 -9.11 -27.77
N PRO A 224 -1.58 -10.24 -27.29
CA PRO A 224 -1.66 -10.61 -25.89
C PRO A 224 -0.81 -9.68 -25.03
N ILE A 225 -1.32 -9.33 -23.85
CA ILE A 225 -0.57 -8.61 -22.83
C ILE A 225 0.54 -9.53 -22.30
N ARG A 226 1.79 -9.10 -22.49
CA ARG A 226 2.98 -9.77 -21.92
C ARG A 226 3.56 -8.91 -20.79
N TYR A 227 3.06 -9.13 -19.58
CA TYR A 227 3.59 -8.44 -18.40
C TYR A 227 4.69 -9.27 -17.74
N LYS A 228 5.94 -8.75 -17.75
CA LYS A 228 7.11 -9.41 -17.13
C LYS A 228 7.38 -8.94 -15.69
N GLY A 229 6.57 -8.04 -15.15
CA GLY A 229 6.76 -7.53 -13.78
C GLY A 229 6.15 -8.46 -12.73
N GLU A 230 6.53 -8.25 -11.46
CA GLU A 230 5.81 -8.82 -10.34
C GLU A 230 4.41 -8.22 -10.27
N SER A 231 3.40 -9.01 -10.61
CA SER A 231 1.99 -8.67 -10.43
C SER A 231 1.41 -9.48 -9.29
N LEU A 232 0.40 -8.92 -8.62
CA LEU A 232 -0.36 -9.66 -7.61
C LEU A 232 -1.15 -10.80 -8.29
N GLU A 233 -1.39 -11.88 -7.56
CA GLU A 233 -2.09 -13.07 -8.05
C GLU A 233 -3.43 -12.71 -8.72
N GLU A 234 -4.19 -11.79 -8.13
CA GLU A 234 -5.45 -11.30 -8.70
C GLU A 234 -5.27 -10.56 -10.02
N ILE A 235 -4.17 -9.82 -10.17
CA ILE A 235 -3.84 -9.09 -11.40
C ILE A 235 -3.36 -10.05 -12.48
N SER A 236 -2.56 -11.06 -12.13
CA SER A 236 -2.16 -12.11 -13.09
C SER A 236 -3.40 -12.85 -13.60
N GLY A 237 -4.33 -13.21 -12.71
CA GLY A 237 -5.60 -13.83 -13.10
C GLY A 237 -6.45 -12.95 -14.03
N LEU A 238 -6.47 -11.63 -13.80
CA LEU A 238 -7.13 -10.67 -14.69
C LEU A 238 -6.47 -10.61 -16.08
N ILE A 239 -5.14 -10.53 -16.14
CA ILE A 239 -4.38 -10.51 -17.40
C ILE A 239 -4.63 -11.80 -18.20
N ASP A 240 -4.64 -12.95 -17.54
CA ASP A 240 -4.90 -14.23 -18.18
C ASP A 240 -6.33 -14.33 -18.72
N ALA A 241 -7.32 -13.81 -17.97
CA ALA A 241 -8.70 -13.74 -18.42
C ALA A 241 -8.86 -12.82 -19.63
N PHE A 242 -8.21 -11.65 -19.60
CA PHE A 242 -8.18 -10.73 -20.73
C PHE A 242 -7.54 -11.37 -21.97
N ASN A 243 -6.38 -12.00 -21.82
CA ASN A 243 -5.68 -12.66 -22.93
C ASN A 243 -6.46 -13.84 -23.53
N ARG A 244 -7.29 -14.52 -22.75
CA ARG A 244 -8.22 -15.54 -23.27
C ARG A 244 -9.32 -14.89 -24.10
N MET A 245 -9.99 -13.87 -23.56
CA MET A 245 -11.06 -13.14 -24.24
C MET A 245 -10.59 -12.53 -25.58
N ALA A 246 -9.42 -11.89 -25.60
CA ALA A 246 -8.87 -11.28 -26.82
C ALA A 246 -8.58 -12.32 -27.90
N ARG A 247 -8.14 -13.52 -27.51
CA ARG A 247 -7.88 -14.64 -28.43
C ARG A 247 -9.17 -15.19 -29.03
N GLU A 248 -10.17 -15.45 -28.20
CA GLU A 248 -11.49 -15.92 -28.64
C GLU A 248 -12.14 -14.91 -29.60
N LEU A 249 -12.03 -13.61 -29.30
CA LEU A 249 -12.57 -12.56 -30.16
C LEU A 249 -11.85 -12.50 -31.52
N LYS A 250 -10.52 -12.70 -31.53
CA LYS A 250 -9.73 -12.80 -32.77
C LYS A 250 -10.19 -13.98 -33.64
N GLU A 251 -10.31 -15.17 -33.03
CA GLU A 251 -10.74 -16.38 -33.72
C GLU A 251 -12.14 -16.19 -34.34
N HIS A 252 -13.10 -15.65 -33.58
CA HIS A 252 -14.44 -15.35 -34.10
C HIS A 252 -14.44 -14.30 -35.23
N GLN A 253 -13.55 -13.30 -35.17
CA GLN A 253 -13.44 -12.32 -36.25
C GLN A 253 -12.87 -12.96 -37.54
N GLU A 254 -11.90 -13.86 -37.42
CA GLU A 254 -11.36 -14.62 -38.55
C GLU A 254 -12.43 -15.54 -39.18
N ASP A 255 -13.20 -16.25 -38.36
CA ASP A 255 -14.33 -17.08 -38.80
C ASP A 255 -15.39 -16.26 -39.55
N LEU A 256 -15.77 -15.10 -39.00
CA LEU A 256 -16.74 -14.20 -39.63
C LEU A 256 -16.23 -13.64 -40.96
N LEU A 257 -14.93 -13.31 -41.05
CA LEU A 257 -14.32 -12.82 -42.28
C LEU A 257 -14.32 -13.92 -43.36
N GLN A 258 -13.98 -15.16 -42.99
CA GLN A 258 -14.05 -16.31 -43.88
C GLN A 258 -15.48 -16.58 -44.36
N ALA A 259 -16.46 -16.54 -43.46
CA ALA A 259 -17.87 -16.69 -43.79
C ALA A 259 -18.36 -15.60 -44.75
N ARG A 260 -17.98 -14.33 -44.52
CA ARG A 260 -18.29 -13.21 -45.43
C ARG A 260 -17.67 -13.40 -46.81
N LYS A 261 -16.42 -13.86 -46.87
CA LYS A 261 -15.73 -14.13 -48.14
C LYS A 261 -16.42 -15.23 -48.93
N LEU A 262 -16.78 -16.33 -48.27
CA LEU A 262 -17.51 -17.44 -48.90
C LEU A 262 -18.91 -17.01 -49.37
N ALA A 263 -19.62 -16.21 -48.57
CA ALA A 263 -20.92 -15.68 -48.97
C ALA A 263 -20.82 -14.74 -50.19
N ALA A 264 -19.81 -13.87 -50.24
CA ALA A 264 -19.56 -12.99 -51.36
C ALA A 264 -19.21 -13.77 -52.64
N ILE A 265 -18.33 -14.78 -52.53
CA ILE A 265 -18.03 -15.70 -53.63
C ILE A 265 -19.30 -16.42 -54.09
N GLY A 266 -20.12 -16.92 -53.17
CA GLY A 266 -21.38 -17.59 -53.49
C GLY A 266 -22.34 -16.71 -54.30
N THR A 267 -22.54 -15.47 -53.86
CA THR A 267 -23.39 -14.50 -54.58
C THR A 267 -22.81 -14.14 -55.95
N PHE A 268 -21.50 -13.92 -56.04
CA PHE A 268 -20.84 -13.60 -57.30
C PHE A 268 -20.92 -14.76 -58.30
N THR A 269 -20.65 -15.99 -57.85
CA THR A 269 -20.75 -17.21 -58.66
C THR A 269 -22.18 -17.43 -59.15
N ALA A 270 -23.20 -17.22 -58.31
CA ALA A 270 -24.59 -17.33 -58.72
C ALA A 270 -24.97 -16.31 -59.81
N GLY A 271 -24.48 -15.07 -59.71
CA GLY A 271 -24.66 -14.05 -60.75
C GLY A 271 -24.01 -14.44 -62.07
N ILE A 272 -22.73 -14.83 -62.05
CA ILE A 272 -21.99 -15.27 -63.24
C ILE A 272 -22.63 -16.52 -63.87
N ALA A 273 -23.05 -17.49 -63.07
CA ALA A 273 -23.71 -18.69 -63.58
C ALA A 273 -25.00 -18.35 -64.34
N HIS A 274 -25.80 -17.43 -63.81
CA HIS A 274 -27.01 -16.97 -64.48
C HIS A 274 -26.69 -16.24 -65.80
N GLU A 275 -25.66 -15.39 -65.82
CA GLU A 275 -25.26 -14.66 -67.02
C GLU A 275 -24.60 -15.55 -68.08
N LEU A 276 -23.91 -16.64 -67.69
CA LEU A 276 -23.32 -17.62 -68.60
C LEU A 276 -24.34 -18.62 -69.13
N ASN A 277 -25.30 -19.06 -68.32
CA ASN A 277 -26.36 -19.96 -68.77
C ASN A 277 -27.17 -19.36 -69.93
N ASN A 278 -27.39 -18.04 -69.93
CA ASN A 278 -28.14 -17.36 -70.98
C ASN A 278 -27.55 -17.54 -72.40
N PRO A 279 -26.29 -17.15 -72.69
CA PRO A 279 -25.68 -17.34 -74.01
C PRO A 279 -25.47 -18.82 -74.35
N ILE A 280 -25.12 -19.68 -73.39
CA ILE A 280 -24.96 -21.12 -73.63
C ILE A 280 -26.29 -21.72 -74.13
N ASN A 281 -27.39 -21.39 -73.45
CA ASN A 281 -28.72 -21.88 -73.83
C ASN A 281 -29.14 -21.34 -75.20
N ASN A 282 -28.82 -20.09 -75.53
CA ASN A 282 -29.08 -19.55 -76.87
C ASN A 282 -28.27 -20.25 -77.97
N ILE A 283 -26.97 -20.51 -77.73
CA ILE A 283 -26.11 -21.23 -78.68
C ILE A 283 -26.63 -22.67 -78.87
N ALA A 284 -26.98 -23.36 -77.79
CA ALA A 284 -27.55 -24.70 -77.83
C ALA A 284 -28.84 -24.74 -78.66
N LEU A 285 -29.81 -23.86 -78.35
CA LEU A 285 -31.10 -23.79 -79.07
C LEU A 285 -30.92 -23.45 -80.55
N THR A 286 -30.00 -22.53 -80.89
CA THR A 286 -29.71 -22.20 -82.30
C THR A 286 -29.04 -23.38 -83.01
N ALA A 287 -28.11 -24.08 -82.37
CA ALA A 287 -27.46 -25.26 -82.94
C ALA A 287 -28.44 -26.42 -83.13
N GLU A 288 -29.32 -26.68 -82.15
CA GLU A 288 -30.40 -27.67 -82.25
C GLU A 288 -31.38 -27.33 -83.37
N SER A 289 -31.83 -26.06 -83.47
CA SER A 289 -32.73 -25.62 -84.54
C SER A 289 -32.07 -25.77 -85.92
N PHE A 290 -30.77 -25.45 -86.01
CA PHE A 290 -30.00 -25.62 -87.24
C PHE A 290 -29.84 -27.10 -87.61
N HIS A 291 -29.66 -27.97 -86.61
CA HIS A 291 -29.61 -29.41 -86.81
C HIS A 291 -30.96 -29.94 -87.32
N GLU A 292 -32.08 -29.52 -86.73
CA GLU A 292 -33.41 -29.93 -87.17
C GLU A 292 -33.76 -29.47 -88.59
N GLU A 293 -33.42 -28.23 -88.96
CA GLU A 293 -33.81 -27.65 -90.25
C GLU A 293 -32.89 -28.06 -91.40
N PHE A 294 -31.59 -28.27 -91.13
CA PHE A 294 -30.57 -28.48 -92.17
C PHE A 294 -29.86 -29.85 -92.12
N ALA A 295 -30.28 -30.79 -91.26
CA ALA A 295 -29.65 -32.12 -91.14
C ALA A 295 -29.50 -32.87 -92.49
N GLU A 296 -30.47 -32.74 -93.40
CA GLU A 296 -30.43 -33.41 -94.71
C GLU A 296 -29.63 -32.66 -95.79
N THR A 297 -29.18 -31.44 -95.50
CA THR A 297 -28.45 -30.56 -96.44
C THR A 297 -26.98 -30.38 -96.11
N LEU A 298 -26.56 -30.73 -94.89
CA LEU A 298 -25.17 -30.71 -94.46
C LEU A 298 -24.43 -31.94 -94.99
N ASP A 299 -23.15 -31.78 -95.33
CA ASP A 299 -22.25 -32.90 -95.55
C ASP A 299 -21.82 -33.51 -94.20
N ASP A 300 -21.22 -34.71 -94.23
CA ASP A 300 -20.81 -35.43 -93.03
C ASP A 300 -19.93 -34.57 -92.10
N TYR A 301 -19.07 -33.72 -92.68
CA TYR A 301 -18.19 -32.81 -91.95
C TYR A 301 -18.96 -31.65 -91.28
N GLY A 302 -19.93 -31.04 -91.97
CA GLY A 302 -20.79 -30.01 -91.40
C GLY A 302 -21.66 -30.53 -90.25
N MET A 303 -22.12 -31.79 -90.35
CA MET A 303 -22.87 -32.46 -89.28
C MET A 303 -22.01 -32.73 -88.05
N GLU A 304 -20.77 -33.21 -88.24
CA GLU A 304 -19.80 -33.43 -87.16
C GLU A 304 -19.50 -32.13 -86.39
N LEU A 305 -19.25 -31.02 -87.10
CA LEU A 305 -19.00 -29.72 -86.47
C LEU A 305 -20.21 -29.19 -85.68
N LEU A 306 -21.43 -29.41 -86.17
CA LEU A 306 -22.65 -28.99 -85.49
C LEU A 306 -22.88 -29.80 -84.21
N GLN A 307 -22.66 -31.11 -84.29
CA GLN A 307 -22.74 -31.99 -83.14
C GLN A 307 -21.68 -31.63 -82.08
N ASP A 308 -20.46 -31.30 -82.51
CA ASP A 308 -19.41 -30.78 -81.62
C ASP A 308 -19.85 -29.51 -80.88
N ILE A 309 -20.53 -28.57 -81.55
CA ILE A 309 -21.04 -27.34 -80.92
C ILE A 309 -22.07 -27.68 -79.84
N ILE A 310 -23.01 -28.59 -80.12
CA ILE A 310 -24.04 -29.02 -79.17
C ILE A 310 -23.38 -29.72 -77.96
N GLU A 311 -22.44 -30.63 -78.19
CA GLU A 311 -21.73 -31.30 -77.11
C GLU A 311 -20.90 -30.32 -76.26
N GLN A 312 -20.28 -29.30 -76.88
CA GLN A 312 -19.56 -28.27 -76.13
C GLN A 312 -20.50 -27.37 -75.31
N THR A 313 -21.68 -27.00 -75.80
CA THR A 313 -22.62 -26.19 -75.01
C THR A 313 -23.15 -26.95 -73.80
N GLU A 314 -23.47 -28.24 -73.95
CA GLU A 314 -23.85 -29.12 -72.84
C GLU A 314 -22.72 -29.22 -71.81
N ARG A 315 -21.48 -29.44 -72.26
CA ARG A 315 -20.31 -29.54 -71.38
C ARG A 315 -20.08 -28.26 -70.59
N VAL A 316 -20.21 -27.08 -71.22
CA VAL A 316 -20.07 -25.81 -70.51
C VAL A 316 -21.23 -25.60 -69.52
N ALA A 317 -22.47 -25.97 -69.89
CA ALA A 317 -23.61 -25.90 -68.97
C ALA A 317 -23.39 -26.74 -67.71
N ASP A 318 -22.83 -27.94 -67.84
CA ASP A 318 -22.50 -28.80 -66.70
C ASP A 318 -21.35 -28.25 -65.83
N ILE A 319 -20.33 -27.63 -66.44
CA ILE A 319 -19.27 -26.94 -65.69
C ILE A 319 -19.85 -25.79 -64.86
N VAL A 320 -20.73 -24.98 -65.45
CA VAL A 320 -21.39 -23.85 -64.77
C VAL A 320 -22.28 -24.34 -63.63
N ARG A 321 -23.02 -25.44 -63.84
CA ARG A 321 -23.88 -26.06 -62.83
C ARG A 321 -23.08 -26.59 -61.63
N ASN A 322 -21.98 -27.31 -61.89
CA ASN A 322 -21.07 -27.80 -60.84
C ASN A 322 -20.42 -26.65 -60.04
N LEU A 323 -20.06 -25.55 -60.70
CA LEU A 323 -19.52 -24.36 -60.03
C LEU A 323 -20.55 -23.71 -59.09
N LEU A 324 -21.83 -23.69 -59.49
CA LEU A 324 -22.94 -23.19 -58.69
C LEU A 324 -23.19 -24.07 -57.46
N ASP A 325 -23.17 -25.39 -57.61
CA ASP A 325 -23.36 -26.35 -56.52
C ASP A 325 -22.25 -26.23 -55.46
N PHE A 326 -21.00 -26.06 -55.90
CA PHE A 326 -19.88 -25.76 -55.00
C PHE A 326 -20.09 -24.45 -54.21
N SER A 327 -20.62 -23.42 -54.88
CA SER A 327 -20.90 -22.12 -54.27
C SER A 327 -22.04 -22.17 -53.22
N HIS A 328 -22.98 -23.10 -53.38
CA HIS A 328 -24.07 -23.34 -52.44
C HIS A 328 -23.69 -24.26 -51.28
N ALA A 329 -22.79 -25.22 -51.48
CA ALA A 329 -22.28 -26.07 -50.40
C ALA A 329 -21.57 -25.27 -49.28
N GLY A 330 -21.00 -24.10 -49.61
CA GLY A 330 -20.46 -23.16 -48.61
C GLY A 330 -21.51 -22.52 -47.69
N LYS A 331 -22.81 -22.57 -48.03
CA LYS A 331 -23.91 -22.07 -47.19
C LYS A 331 -24.47 -23.12 -46.21
N SER A 332 -24.15 -24.42 -46.38
CA SER A 332 -24.84 -25.50 -45.64
C SER A 332 -24.13 -26.01 -44.38
N VAL A 333 -23.01 -25.42 -43.96
CA VAL A 333 -22.32 -25.81 -42.71
C VAL A 333 -22.34 -24.67 -41.70
N PHE A 334 -23.49 -24.41 -41.09
CA PHE A 334 -23.59 -23.85 -39.74
C PHE A 334 -24.97 -24.17 -39.16
N LYS A 335 -25.25 -25.46 -38.98
CA LYS A 335 -26.22 -25.89 -37.97
C LYS A 335 -25.45 -26.04 -36.68
N GLU A 336 -25.67 -25.12 -35.74
CA GLU A 336 -25.15 -25.18 -34.37
C GLU A 336 -25.14 -26.62 -33.87
N LEU A 337 -23.94 -27.18 -33.68
CA LEU A 337 -23.78 -28.29 -32.75
C LEU A 337 -23.98 -27.71 -31.35
N SER A 338 -25.24 -27.69 -30.93
CA SER A 338 -25.62 -27.47 -29.54
C SER A 338 -24.88 -28.50 -28.70
N ARG A 339 -23.81 -28.05 -28.05
CA ARG A 339 -22.99 -28.85 -27.13
C ARG A 339 -23.82 -29.11 -25.87
N ARG A 340 -24.66 -30.14 -25.93
CA ARG A 340 -25.26 -30.73 -24.73
C ARG A 340 -25.36 -32.25 -24.89
N LYS A 341 -24.39 -32.95 -24.29
CA LYS A 341 -24.61 -34.19 -23.54
C LYS A 341 -23.36 -34.49 -22.72
N SER A 342 -23.52 -34.34 -21.41
CA SER A 342 -22.60 -34.87 -20.41
C SER A 342 -22.55 -36.39 -20.56
N PHE A 343 -21.38 -36.93 -20.90
CA PHE A 343 -21.09 -38.34 -20.64
C PHE A 343 -20.80 -38.48 -19.14
N THR A 344 -21.75 -39.04 -18.41
CA THR A 344 -21.47 -39.77 -17.16
C THR A 344 -21.60 -41.24 -17.51
N VAL A 345 -20.47 -41.88 -17.83
CA VAL A 345 -20.38 -43.34 -17.82
C VAL A 345 -19.82 -43.70 -16.46
N ARG A 346 -20.69 -44.17 -15.56
CA ARG A 346 -20.29 -44.98 -14.42
C ARG A 346 -19.84 -46.32 -14.98
N LEU A 347 -18.55 -46.59 -14.86
CA LEU A 347 -18.01 -47.94 -14.94
C LEU A 347 -17.97 -48.48 -13.50
N ILE A 348 -18.98 -49.27 -13.09
CA ILE A 348 -18.90 -50.13 -11.91
C ILE A 348 -19.67 -51.43 -12.22
N LEU A 349 -18.87 -52.51 -12.23
CA LEU A 349 -19.16 -53.96 -12.21
C LEU A 349 -19.82 -54.58 -13.46
#